data_AF-A0A5K1BST3-F1
#
_entry.id   AF-A0A5K1BST3-F1
#
_cell.length_a   1.000
_cell.length_b   1.000
_cell.length_c   1.000
_cell.angle_alpha   90.00
_cell.angle_beta   90.00
_cell.angle_gamma   90.00
#
_symmetry.space_group_name_H-M   'P 1'
#
loop_
_entity.id
_entity.type
_entity.pdbx_description
1 polymer ?
#
loop_
_entity_poly.entity_id
_entity_poly.type
_entity_poly.pdbx_seq_one_letter_code
_entity_poly.pdbx_strand_id
1 'polypeptide(L)'
;FPTWEGLFWEKASGFEESMKYKKLTNAQRSGLNQIPNRRFTLWWSPTINRANVYVGFQVQLDLTGIFMHGKIPTLKISLIQIFRAHLWQKIHESVVMDLCQVLDQELDALEIETVQKETIHPRKSYKMNSSCADVLLFAAYRWPMSKPSLVAESKDVFDQKASNKYWIDVQLRWGDYDSHDIERYTRAKFMDYTTDNMSIYPSPT
;
A
#
# COMPACT_ATOMS: atom_id res chain seq x y z
N PHE A 1 -0.58 -5.30 -16.63
CA PHE A 1 -0.34 -5.68 -18.04
C PHE A 1 0.97 -5.09 -18.49
N PRO A 2 1.85 -5.81 -19.21
CA PRO A 2 3.13 -5.28 -19.69
C PRO A 2 3.01 -4.20 -20.78
N THR A 3 1.98 -4.28 -21.64
CA THR A 3 1.67 -3.29 -22.70
C THR A 3 0.16 -3.02 -22.77
N TRP A 4 -0.22 -1.87 -23.33
CA TRP A 4 -1.61 -1.46 -23.54
C TRP A 4 -2.17 -1.88 -24.92
N GLU A 5 -1.32 -2.28 -25.87
CA GLU A 5 -1.69 -2.48 -27.28
C GLU A 5 -2.70 -3.62 -27.50
N GLY A 6 -2.66 -4.66 -26.66
CA GLY A 6 -3.60 -5.80 -26.71
C GLY A 6 -4.84 -5.65 -25.84
N LEU A 7 -5.03 -4.51 -25.16
CA LEU A 7 -6.15 -4.32 -24.26
C LEU A 7 -7.44 -4.03 -25.04
N PHE A 8 -8.48 -4.81 -24.77
CA PHE A 8 -9.81 -4.58 -25.31
C PHE A 8 -10.81 -4.35 -24.17
N TRP A 9 -11.76 -3.44 -24.42
CA TRP A 9 -12.88 -3.23 -23.52
C TRP A 9 -13.99 -4.22 -23.85
N GLU A 10 -14.33 -5.08 -22.90
CA GLU A 10 -15.50 -5.95 -23.03
C GLU A 10 -16.76 -5.08 -23.18
N LYS A 11 -17.45 -5.22 -24.32
CA LYS A 11 -18.61 -4.38 -24.70
C LYS A 11 -19.93 -4.81 -24.06
N ALA A 12 -20.04 -6.06 -23.61
CA ALA A 12 -21.19 -6.58 -22.91
C ALA A 12 -20.72 -7.65 -21.93
N SER A 13 -20.97 -7.44 -20.64
CA SER A 13 -20.83 -8.53 -19.69
C SER A 13 -22.02 -9.48 -19.88
N GLY A 14 -21.79 -10.80 -19.92
CA GLY A 14 -22.87 -11.78 -19.98
C GLY A 14 -23.91 -11.61 -18.86
N PHE A 15 -23.51 -10.97 -17.76
CA PHE A 15 -24.41 -10.56 -16.67
C PHE A 15 -25.44 -9.50 -17.11
N GLU A 16 -25.00 -8.36 -17.68
CA GLU A 16 -25.91 -7.27 -18.10
C GLU A 16 -26.90 -7.77 -19.17
N GLU A 17 -26.43 -8.59 -20.11
CA GLU A 17 -27.27 -9.19 -21.14
C GLU A 17 -28.27 -10.19 -20.55
N SER A 18 -27.86 -11.05 -19.62
CA SER A 18 -28.75 -11.99 -18.92
C SER A 18 -29.83 -11.29 -18.08
N MET A 19 -29.57 -10.07 -17.63
CA MET A 19 -30.50 -9.27 -16.83
C MET A 19 -31.42 -8.40 -17.70
N LYS A 20 -31.01 -8.05 -18.93
CA LYS A 20 -31.78 -7.21 -19.86
C LYS A 20 -33.16 -7.78 -20.19
N TYR A 21 -33.24 -9.10 -20.34
CA TYR A 21 -34.49 -9.79 -20.69
C TYR A 21 -35.28 -10.32 -19.48
N LYS A 22 -34.75 -10.15 -18.26
CA LYS A 22 -35.46 -10.52 -17.03
C LYS A 22 -36.48 -9.44 -16.65
N LYS A 23 -37.59 -9.86 -16.03
CA LYS A 23 -38.59 -8.93 -15.50
C LYS A 23 -38.04 -8.26 -14.24
N LEU A 24 -37.55 -7.03 -14.40
CA LEU A 24 -36.97 -6.22 -13.34
C LEU A 24 -37.87 -5.05 -12.97
N THR A 25 -37.84 -4.65 -11.70
CA THR A 25 -38.47 -3.41 -11.23
C THR A 25 -37.71 -2.19 -11.76
N ASN A 26 -38.36 -1.02 -11.77
CA ASN A 26 -37.72 0.23 -12.18
C ASN A 26 -36.51 0.59 -11.31
N ALA A 27 -36.57 0.27 -10.00
CA ALA A 27 -35.44 0.45 -9.09
C ALA A 27 -34.24 -0.45 -9.46
N GLN A 28 -34.50 -1.71 -9.81
CA GLN A 28 -33.46 -2.64 -10.27
C GLN A 28 -32.82 -2.18 -11.58
N ARG A 29 -33.62 -1.68 -12.54
CA ARG A 29 -33.11 -1.12 -13.80
C ARG A 29 -32.22 0.11 -13.57
N SER A 30 -32.63 1.00 -12.67
CA SER A 30 -31.82 2.17 -12.29
C SER A 30 -30.45 1.77 -11.72
N GLY A 31 -30.41 0.72 -10.87
CA GLY A 31 -29.17 0.17 -10.35
C GLY A 31 -28.25 -0.43 -11.43
N LEU A 32 -28.81 -1.16 -12.40
CA LEU A 32 -28.03 -1.73 -13.52
C LEU A 32 -27.39 -0.64 -14.39
N ASN A 33 -28.09 0.47 -14.63
CA ASN A 33 -27.55 1.60 -15.39
C ASN A 33 -26.37 2.31 -14.70
N GLN A 34 -26.09 2.02 -13.42
CA GLN A 34 -24.91 2.54 -12.73
C GLN A 34 -23.64 1.73 -12.99
N ILE A 35 -23.73 0.49 -13.51
CA ILE A 35 -22.57 -0.40 -13.70
C ILE A 35 -21.53 0.18 -14.68
N PRO A 36 -21.91 0.68 -15.87
CA PRO A 36 -20.96 1.32 -16.78
C PRO A 36 -20.28 2.55 -16.17
N ASN A 37 -21.05 3.35 -15.41
CA ASN A 37 -20.53 4.53 -14.71
C ASN A 37 -19.50 4.13 -13.65
N ARG A 38 -19.69 3.01 -12.95
CA ARG A 38 -18.72 2.49 -11.98
C ARG A 38 -17.40 2.08 -12.65
N ARG A 39 -17.46 1.40 -13.80
CA ARG A 39 -16.26 1.03 -14.57
C ARG A 39 -15.47 2.28 -15.00
N PHE A 40 -16.18 3.28 -15.54
CA PHE A 40 -15.58 4.53 -15.95
C PHE A 40 -14.93 5.27 -14.77
N THR A 41 -15.66 5.43 -13.66
CA THR A 41 -15.16 6.10 -12.46
C THR A 41 -13.94 5.39 -11.87
N LEU A 42 -13.93 4.04 -11.88
CA LEU A 42 -12.80 3.27 -11.37
C LEU A 42 -11.57 3.43 -12.27
N TRP A 43 -11.74 3.35 -13.59
CA TRP A 43 -10.63 3.50 -14.55
C TRP A 43 -9.94 4.86 -14.41
N TRP A 44 -10.72 5.93 -14.35
CA TRP A 44 -10.19 7.29 -14.18
C TRP A 44 -9.99 7.70 -12.72
N SER A 45 -10.02 6.75 -11.78
CA SER A 45 -9.97 7.05 -10.34
C SER A 45 -8.74 7.85 -9.89
N PRO A 46 -7.51 7.67 -10.43
CA PRO A 46 -6.36 8.47 -10.00
C PRO A 46 -6.51 9.97 -10.29
N THR A 47 -7.25 10.32 -11.35
CA THR A 47 -7.51 11.72 -11.72
C THR A 47 -8.79 12.25 -11.08
N ILE A 48 -9.81 11.40 -10.95
CA ILE A 48 -11.09 11.77 -10.33
C ILE A 48 -10.93 12.01 -8.82
N ASN A 49 -10.17 11.16 -8.12
CA ASN A 49 -9.95 11.23 -6.67
C ASN A 49 -8.60 11.86 -6.33
N ARG A 50 -8.38 13.08 -6.84
CA ARG A 50 -7.10 13.76 -6.72
C ARG A 50 -7.06 14.77 -5.58
N ALA A 51 -5.93 14.84 -4.88
CA ALA A 51 -5.73 15.70 -3.73
C ALA A 51 -5.83 17.20 -4.07
N ASN A 52 -5.35 17.63 -5.24
CA ASN A 52 -5.22 19.06 -5.58
C ASN A 52 -6.48 19.74 -6.15
N VAL A 53 -7.60 19.03 -6.33
CA VAL A 53 -8.81 19.59 -6.96
C VAL A 53 -9.94 19.83 -5.99
N TYR A 54 -10.10 18.97 -4.98
CA TYR A 54 -11.19 19.11 -4.04
C TYR A 54 -10.74 19.89 -2.81
N VAL A 55 -11.25 21.11 -2.66
CA VAL A 55 -11.23 21.82 -1.38
C VAL A 55 -12.26 21.14 -0.47
N GLY A 56 -11.82 20.15 0.31
CA GLY A 56 -12.70 19.38 1.17
C GLY A 56 -11.95 18.46 2.11
N PHE A 57 -12.66 17.96 3.12
CA PHE A 57 -12.10 17.01 4.08
C PHE A 57 -11.75 15.68 3.38
N GLN A 58 -10.50 15.28 3.55
CA GLN A 58 -10.00 13.97 3.15
C GLN A 58 -10.53 12.90 4.12
N VAL A 59 -11.11 11.82 3.59
CA VAL A 59 -11.67 10.73 4.40
C VAL A 59 -10.96 9.44 4.06
N GLN A 60 -10.44 8.74 5.06
CA GLN A 60 -9.87 7.41 4.88
C GLN A 60 -10.98 6.37 4.69
N LEU A 61 -10.80 5.46 3.73
CA LEU A 61 -11.70 4.34 3.52
C LEU A 61 -11.40 3.21 4.52
N ASP A 62 -12.45 2.69 5.17
CA ASP A 62 -12.34 1.69 6.23
C ASP A 62 -11.45 0.50 5.84
N LEU A 63 -10.55 0.13 6.75
CA LEU A 63 -9.61 -1.01 6.62
C LEU A 63 -8.63 -0.91 5.45
N THR A 64 -8.45 0.28 4.87
CA THR A 64 -7.50 0.51 3.78
C THR A 64 -6.72 1.80 4.01
N GLY A 65 -5.58 1.95 3.35
CA GLY A 65 -4.83 3.19 3.31
C GLY A 65 -5.33 4.20 2.27
N ILE A 66 -6.51 3.97 1.68
CA ILE A 66 -7.03 4.80 0.60
C ILE A 66 -7.71 6.02 1.18
N PHE A 67 -7.32 7.19 0.71
CA PHE A 67 -7.97 8.43 1.04
C PHE A 67 -8.85 8.91 -0.10
N MET A 68 -10.08 9.29 0.24
CA MET A 68 -11.04 9.87 -0.67
C MET A 68 -11.08 11.38 -0.51
N HIS A 69 -10.95 12.08 -1.63
CA HIS A 69 -11.05 13.53 -1.76
C HIS A 69 -12.45 13.86 -2.31
N GLY A 70 -13.37 14.23 -1.42
CA GLY A 70 -14.77 14.48 -1.76
C GLY A 70 -15.67 13.25 -1.71
N LYS A 71 -16.98 13.46 -1.91
CA LYS A 71 -18.00 12.40 -1.84
C LYS A 71 -18.26 11.84 -3.24
N ILE A 72 -17.61 10.71 -3.56
CA ILE A 72 -17.75 10.00 -4.84
C ILE A 72 -18.27 8.58 -4.58
N PRO A 73 -19.60 8.38 -4.41
CA PRO A 73 -20.15 7.10 -3.95
C PRO A 73 -19.86 5.93 -4.88
N THR A 74 -19.87 6.14 -6.19
CA THR A 74 -19.60 5.09 -7.20
C THR A 74 -18.16 4.57 -7.11
N LEU A 75 -17.20 5.46 -6.84
CA LEU A 75 -15.81 5.08 -6.60
C LEU A 75 -15.68 4.32 -5.28
N LYS A 76 -16.28 4.85 -4.21
CA LYS A 76 -16.26 4.23 -2.87
C LYS A 76 -16.72 2.76 -2.93
N ILE A 77 -17.85 2.48 -3.57
CA ILE A 77 -18.38 1.11 -3.71
C ILE A 77 -17.37 0.22 -4.45
N SER A 78 -16.74 0.73 -5.51
CA SER A 78 -15.81 -0.05 -6.33
C SER A 78 -14.51 -0.39 -5.58
N LEU A 79 -13.96 0.56 -4.83
CA LEU A 79 -12.77 0.33 -4.00
C LEU A 79 -13.05 -0.64 -2.85
N ILE A 80 -14.21 -0.52 -2.18
CA ILE A 80 -14.63 -1.50 -1.15
C ILE A 80 -14.74 -2.90 -1.73
N GLN A 81 -15.25 -3.05 -2.96
CA GLN A 81 -15.35 -4.35 -3.61
C GLN A 81 -13.99 -4.95 -3.96
N ILE A 82 -13.02 -4.14 -4.37
CA ILE A 82 -11.64 -4.58 -4.63
C ILE A 82 -11.00 -5.05 -3.32
N PHE A 83 -11.02 -4.22 -2.28
CA PHE A 83 -10.32 -4.49 -1.02
C PHE A 83 -11.15 -5.27 0.02
N ARG A 84 -12.20 -5.96 -0.43
CA ARG A 84 -13.07 -6.77 0.43
C ARG A 84 -12.30 -7.89 1.14
N ALA A 85 -12.89 -8.42 2.22
CA ALA A 85 -12.34 -9.55 2.96
C ALA A 85 -10.89 -9.33 3.43
N HIS A 86 -10.62 -8.12 3.93
CA HIS A 86 -9.34 -7.73 4.53
C HIS A 86 -8.15 -7.79 3.56
N LEU A 87 -8.36 -7.53 2.26
CA LEU A 87 -7.32 -7.68 1.25
C LEU A 87 -6.10 -6.81 1.52
N TRP A 88 -6.29 -5.56 1.98
CA TRP A 88 -5.18 -4.66 2.31
C TRP A 88 -4.24 -5.26 3.37
N GLN A 89 -4.81 -5.78 4.45
CA GLN A 89 -4.08 -6.42 5.54
C GLN A 89 -3.38 -7.69 5.07
N LYS A 90 -4.05 -8.49 4.22
CA LYS A 90 -3.47 -9.71 3.64
C LYS A 90 -2.30 -9.41 2.71
N ILE A 91 -2.37 -8.35 1.91
CA ILE A 91 -1.25 -7.92 1.05
C ILE A 91 -0.06 -7.53 1.91
N HIS A 92 -0.27 -6.69 2.93
CA HIS A 92 0.79 -6.28 3.85
C HIS A 92 1.45 -7.50 4.51
N GLU A 93 0.65 -8.37 5.12
CA GLU A 93 1.10 -9.58 5.79
C GLU A 93 1.85 -10.52 4.83
N SER A 94 1.36 -10.71 3.60
CA SER A 94 2.01 -11.54 2.59
C SER A 94 3.40 -11.01 2.25
N VAL A 95 3.52 -9.70 1.99
CA VAL A 95 4.82 -9.09 1.67
C VAL A 95 5.80 -9.21 2.84
N VAL A 96 5.35 -8.98 4.08
CA VAL A 96 6.19 -9.17 5.26
C VAL A 96 6.67 -10.62 5.39
N MET A 97 5.78 -11.59 5.18
CA MET A 97 6.13 -13.01 5.24
C MET A 97 7.12 -13.41 4.15
N ASP A 98 6.92 -12.92 2.91
CA ASP A 98 7.82 -13.20 1.79
C ASP A 98 9.21 -12.60 2.05
N LEU A 99 9.29 -11.39 2.61
CA LEU A 99 10.56 -10.77 3.03
C LEU A 99 11.27 -11.60 4.10
N CYS A 100 10.56 -12.07 5.13
CA CYS A 100 11.15 -12.95 6.14
C CYS A 100 11.72 -14.22 5.50
N GLN A 101 10.98 -14.87 4.60
CA GLN A 101 11.43 -16.09 3.93
C GLN A 101 12.69 -15.88 3.08
N VAL A 102 12.80 -14.74 2.39
CA VAL A 102 14.01 -14.40 1.63
C VAL A 102 15.19 -14.15 2.56
N LEU A 103 14.98 -13.40 3.66
CA LEU A 103 16.05 -13.10 4.62
C LEU A 103 16.51 -14.36 5.39
N ASP A 104 15.60 -15.29 5.68
CA ASP A 104 15.91 -16.60 6.28
C ASP A 104 16.78 -17.49 5.36
N GLN A 105 16.74 -17.28 4.04
CA GLN A 105 17.59 -18.00 3.10
C GLN A 105 19.01 -17.41 3.00
N GLU A 106 19.20 -16.17 3.46
CA GLU A 106 20.44 -15.40 3.29
C GLU A 106 21.14 -15.14 4.64
N LEU A 107 20.84 -15.92 5.68
CA LEU A 107 21.38 -15.72 7.03
C LEU A 107 22.91 -15.69 7.07
N ASP A 108 23.54 -16.71 6.49
CA ASP A 108 25.00 -16.86 6.49
C ASP A 108 25.68 -15.77 5.65
N ALA A 109 25.12 -15.45 4.48
CA ALA A 109 25.69 -14.48 3.55
C ALA A 109 25.65 -13.04 4.08
N LEU A 110 24.61 -12.71 4.87
CA LEU A 110 24.39 -11.39 5.44
C LEU A 110 24.82 -11.28 6.91
N GLU A 111 25.40 -12.33 7.49
CA GLU A 111 25.79 -12.40 8.91
C GLU A 111 24.62 -12.10 9.87
N ILE A 112 23.42 -12.61 9.54
CA ILE A 112 22.22 -12.50 10.37
C ILE A 112 22.17 -13.67 11.35
N GLU A 113 22.07 -13.38 12.65
CA GLU A 113 21.82 -14.38 13.70
C GLU A 113 20.38 -14.88 13.63
N THR A 114 19.43 -13.94 13.55
CA THR A 114 18.00 -14.26 13.58
C THR A 114 17.18 -13.22 12.82
N VAL A 115 16.22 -13.70 12.01
CA VAL A 115 15.15 -12.88 11.44
C VAL A 115 13.93 -13.03 12.33
N GLN A 116 13.52 -11.96 12.99
CA GLN A 116 12.35 -11.94 13.86
C GLN A 116 11.22 -11.14 13.20
N LYS A 117 10.11 -11.80 12.90
CA LYS A 117 8.87 -11.11 12.54
C LYS A 117 8.19 -10.58 13.80
N GLU A 118 7.90 -9.29 13.82
CA GLU A 118 7.25 -8.63 14.94
C GLU A 118 5.75 -8.94 14.99
N THR A 119 5.21 -9.03 16.21
CA THR A 119 3.77 -9.15 16.42
C THR A 119 3.12 -7.77 16.34
N ILE A 120 2.63 -7.43 15.14
CA ILE A 120 2.02 -6.12 14.87
C ILE A 120 0.51 -6.11 15.15
N HIS A 121 -0.01 -4.92 15.49
CA HIS A 121 -1.44 -4.73 15.60
C HIS A 121 -2.11 -4.86 14.21
N PRO A 122 -3.25 -5.56 14.05
CA PRO A 122 -3.88 -5.81 12.74
C PRO A 122 -4.26 -4.55 11.94
N ARG A 123 -4.36 -3.40 12.63
CA ARG A 123 -4.68 -2.10 12.01
C ARG A 123 -3.45 -1.31 11.57
N LYS A 124 -2.23 -1.77 11.85
CA LYS A 124 -0.98 -1.09 11.48
C LYS A 124 -0.91 -0.84 9.98
N SER A 125 -1.23 -1.84 9.17
CA SER A 125 -1.14 -1.79 7.70
C SER A 125 -1.85 -0.62 7.03
N TYR A 126 -2.87 -0.03 7.68
CA TYR A 126 -3.59 1.14 7.18
C TYR A 126 -3.58 2.31 8.18
N LYS A 127 -2.67 2.32 9.15
CA LYS A 127 -2.46 3.46 10.04
C LYS A 127 -1.37 4.36 9.45
N MET A 128 -1.73 5.57 9.04
CA MET A 128 -0.85 6.45 8.25
C MET A 128 -0.14 7.54 9.05
N ASN A 129 -0.47 7.69 10.34
CA ASN A 129 0.09 8.71 11.23
C ASN A 129 1.24 8.18 12.09
N SER A 130 1.33 6.87 12.34
CA SER A 130 2.45 6.27 13.05
C SER A 130 2.59 4.80 12.67
N SER A 131 3.79 4.26 12.87
CA SER A 131 4.12 2.88 12.52
C SER A 131 5.04 2.22 13.57
N CYS A 132 5.42 0.98 13.31
CA CYS A 132 6.37 0.17 14.08
C CYS A 132 7.08 -0.80 13.13
N ALA A 133 8.19 -1.41 13.57
CA ALA A 133 8.87 -2.43 12.76
C ALA A 133 7.95 -3.64 12.44
N ASP A 134 8.09 -4.22 11.25
CA ASP A 134 7.48 -5.51 10.87
C ASP A 134 8.46 -6.68 11.02
N VAL A 135 9.72 -6.43 10.65
CA VAL A 135 10.81 -7.41 10.73
C VAL A 135 11.97 -6.76 11.47
N LEU A 136 12.56 -7.51 12.38
CA LEU A 136 13.75 -7.14 13.12
C LEU A 136 14.84 -8.17 12.87
N LEU A 137 15.99 -7.71 12.39
CA LEU A 137 17.17 -8.53 12.17
C LEU A 137 18.16 -8.33 13.31
N PHE A 138 18.73 -9.43 13.77
CA PHE A 138 19.82 -9.44 14.75
C PHE A 138 21.11 -9.82 14.02
N ALA A 139 22.14 -8.99 14.14
CA ALA A 139 23.44 -9.28 13.54
C ALA A 139 24.20 -10.30 14.39
N ALA A 140 24.89 -11.25 13.76
CA ALA A 140 25.76 -12.20 14.46
C ALA A 140 26.91 -11.51 15.21
N TYR A 141 27.34 -10.33 14.74
CA TYR A 141 28.30 -9.48 15.44
C TYR A 141 27.87 -8.01 15.40
N ARG A 142 28.19 -7.29 14.32
CA ARG A 142 27.81 -5.89 14.07
C ARG A 142 27.89 -5.60 12.58
N TRP A 143 26.90 -4.89 12.05
CA TRP A 143 26.94 -4.38 10.68
C TRP A 143 27.51 -2.96 10.65
N PRO A 144 28.47 -2.67 9.75
CA PRO A 144 28.82 -1.30 9.42
C PRO A 144 27.62 -0.68 8.70
N MET A 145 27.20 0.52 9.12
CA MET A 145 25.99 1.16 8.61
C MET A 145 26.35 2.33 7.69
N SER A 146 25.51 2.60 6.69
CA SER A 146 25.57 3.80 5.87
C SER A 146 24.61 4.86 6.38
N LYS A 147 24.66 6.06 5.80
CA LYS A 147 23.58 7.06 5.96
C LYS A 147 22.34 6.59 5.21
N PRO A 148 21.12 6.94 5.65
CA PRO A 148 19.91 6.62 4.91
C PRO A 148 19.97 7.14 3.46
N SER A 149 19.80 6.23 2.51
CA SER A 149 19.79 6.49 1.06
C SER A 149 18.58 5.82 0.41
N LEU A 150 18.31 6.13 -0.87
CA LEU A 150 17.25 5.45 -1.62
C LEU A 150 17.75 4.11 -2.16
N VAL A 151 16.84 3.15 -2.36
CA VAL A 151 17.14 1.80 -2.87
C VAL A 151 17.86 1.80 -4.23
N ALA A 152 17.62 2.82 -5.07
CA ALA A 152 18.26 2.95 -6.38
C ALA A 152 19.62 3.67 -6.35
N GLU A 153 20.04 4.21 -5.21
CA GLU A 153 21.36 4.80 -5.04
C GLU A 153 22.42 3.69 -4.90
N SER A 154 23.63 3.92 -5.44
CA SER A 154 24.67 2.89 -5.59
C SER A 154 26.01 3.23 -4.94
N LYS A 155 26.11 4.40 -4.31
CA LYS A 155 27.38 4.95 -3.77
C LYS A 155 27.29 5.12 -2.26
N ASP A 156 26.88 4.07 -1.57
CA ASP A 156 26.81 4.06 -0.11
C ASP A 156 28.21 4.01 0.50
N VAL A 157 28.41 4.82 1.53
CA VAL A 157 29.62 4.82 2.34
C VAL A 157 29.22 4.35 3.74
N PHE A 158 29.82 3.24 4.18
CA PHE A 158 29.52 2.62 5.47
C PHE A 158 30.37 3.23 6.60
N ASP A 159 30.19 4.53 6.83
CA ASP A 159 30.93 5.33 7.82
C ASP A 159 30.14 5.61 9.11
N GLN A 160 28.92 5.09 9.23
CA GLN A 160 28.08 5.30 10.41
C GLN A 160 28.40 4.31 11.54
N LYS A 161 27.92 4.64 12.74
CA LYS A 161 28.07 3.78 13.91
C LYS A 161 27.47 2.41 13.63
N ALA A 162 28.28 1.37 13.80
CA ALA A 162 27.84 0.00 13.62
C ALA A 162 26.65 -0.36 14.53
N SER A 163 25.73 -1.16 14.01
CA SER A 163 24.53 -1.60 14.72
C SER A 163 24.46 -3.13 14.80
N ASN A 164 23.75 -3.64 15.79
CA ASN A 164 23.44 -5.07 15.94
C ASN A 164 21.96 -5.39 15.68
N LYS A 165 21.16 -4.35 15.39
CA LYS A 165 19.73 -4.46 15.08
C LYS A 165 19.41 -3.66 13.83
N TYR A 166 18.58 -4.23 12.97
CA TYR A 166 18.09 -3.55 11.77
C TYR A 166 16.60 -3.84 11.60
N TRP A 167 15.78 -2.81 11.47
CA TRP A 167 14.33 -2.98 11.30
C TRP A 167 13.89 -2.70 9.87
N ILE A 168 12.83 -3.39 9.47
CA ILE A 168 12.14 -3.17 8.20
C ILE A 168 10.67 -2.85 8.50
N ASP A 169 10.15 -1.80 7.87
CA ASP A 169 8.76 -1.38 7.96
C ASP A 169 8.15 -1.31 6.56
N VAL A 170 7.10 -2.10 6.33
CA VAL A 170 6.40 -2.22 5.06
C VAL A 170 5.20 -1.30 5.04
N GLN A 171 5.24 -0.29 4.18
CA GLN A 171 4.15 0.66 4.01
C GLN A 171 3.41 0.43 2.70
N LEU A 172 2.11 0.19 2.79
CA LEU A 172 1.23 0.16 1.62
C LEU A 172 0.69 1.55 1.34
N ARG A 173 0.55 1.88 0.05
CA ARG A 173 0.02 3.18 -0.39
C ARG A 173 -0.87 3.02 -1.60
N TRP A 174 -1.93 3.84 -1.65
CA TRP A 174 -2.74 4.03 -2.84
C TRP A 174 -2.56 5.48 -3.34
N GLY A 175 -1.73 5.65 -4.37
CA GLY A 175 -1.42 6.97 -4.93
C GLY A 175 -2.54 7.51 -5.82
N ASP A 176 -2.51 8.82 -6.06
CA ASP A 176 -3.34 9.50 -7.04
C ASP A 176 -2.47 10.11 -8.16
N TYR A 177 -3.08 10.81 -9.10
CA TYR A 177 -2.34 11.42 -10.21
C TYR A 177 -1.31 12.46 -9.75
N ASP A 178 -1.61 13.21 -8.67
CA ASP A 178 -0.75 14.29 -8.19
C ASP A 178 0.38 13.77 -7.28
N SER A 179 0.19 12.61 -6.63
CA SER A 179 1.07 12.07 -5.60
C SER A 179 1.22 10.55 -5.74
N HIS A 180 2.12 10.15 -6.64
CA HIS A 180 2.47 8.74 -6.89
C HIS A 180 3.98 8.47 -6.94
N ASP A 181 4.82 9.50 -6.74
CA ASP A 181 6.26 9.33 -6.55
C ASP A 181 6.52 8.55 -5.25
N ILE A 182 7.03 7.32 -5.39
CA ILE A 182 7.24 6.40 -4.29
C ILE A 182 8.53 6.69 -3.52
N GLU A 183 9.59 7.12 -4.19
CA GLU A 183 10.87 7.42 -3.54
C GLU A 183 10.74 8.62 -2.60
N ARG A 184 10.07 9.67 -3.10
CA ARG A 184 9.78 10.84 -2.28
C ARG A 184 8.88 10.50 -1.09
N TYR A 185 7.89 9.63 -1.29
CA TYR A 185 7.00 9.19 -0.21
C TYR A 185 7.74 8.39 0.85
N THR A 186 8.54 7.41 0.44
CA THR A 186 9.32 6.55 1.35
C THR A 186 10.28 7.39 2.19
N ARG A 187 11.03 8.31 1.56
CA ARG A 187 11.94 9.21 2.29
C ARG A 187 11.18 10.09 3.28
N ALA A 188 10.06 10.70 2.86
CA ALA A 188 9.27 11.56 3.74
C ALA A 188 8.74 10.78 4.95
N LYS A 189 8.15 9.59 4.73
CA LYS A 189 7.63 8.75 5.81
C LYS A 189 8.71 8.20 6.73
N PHE A 190 9.87 7.84 6.20
CA PHE A 190 11.02 7.45 7.00
C PHE A 190 11.42 8.59 7.95
N MET A 191 11.56 9.81 7.44
CA MET A 191 11.89 10.98 8.27
C MET A 191 10.79 11.27 9.29
N ASP A 192 9.52 11.28 8.88
CA ASP A 192 8.38 11.53 9.77
C ASP A 192 8.35 10.53 10.93
N TYR A 193 8.49 9.23 10.64
CA TYR A 193 8.36 8.19 11.67
C TYR A 193 9.60 8.00 12.54
N THR A 194 10.79 8.36 12.06
CA THR A 194 12.02 8.27 12.87
C THR A 194 12.27 9.51 13.72
N THR A 195 11.65 10.65 13.38
CA THR A 195 11.79 11.89 14.14
C THR A 195 10.64 12.17 15.10
N ASP A 196 9.45 11.63 14.84
CA ASP A 196 8.28 11.76 15.71
C ASP A 196 8.32 10.76 16.88
N ASN A 197 7.82 11.17 18.04
CA ASN A 197 7.74 10.35 19.25
C ASN A 197 6.55 9.37 19.24
N MET A 198 5.64 9.45 18.25
CA MET A 198 4.50 8.52 18.15
C MET A 198 4.87 7.14 17.60
N SER A 199 5.94 7.05 16.81
CA SER A 199 6.44 5.80 16.25
C SER A 199 7.66 5.37 17.05
N ILE A 200 7.74 4.10 17.41
CA ILE A 200 8.85 3.57 18.21
C ILE A 200 9.48 2.42 17.44
N TYR A 201 10.77 2.55 17.15
CA TYR A 201 11.55 1.53 16.48
C TYR A 201 12.61 0.94 17.43
N PRO A 202 12.99 -0.34 17.29
CA PRO A 202 13.93 -1.01 18.19
C PRO A 202 15.37 -0.49 18.12
N SER A 203 15.73 0.19 17.04
CA SER A 203 17.04 0.79 16.77
C SER A 203 16.90 2.06 15.92
N PRO A 204 17.90 2.96 15.92
CA PRO A 204 17.93 4.11 15.01
C PRO A 204 18.33 3.74 13.56
N THR A 205 18.53 2.45 13.30
CA THR A 205 19.00 1.86 12.04
C THR A 205 18.09 0.74 11.61
#